data_AF-A0A8K0KG29-F1
#
_entry.id   AF-A0A8K0KG29-F1
#
_cell.length_a   1.000
_cell.length_b   1.000
_cell.length_c   1.000
_cell.angle_alpha   90.00
_cell.angle_beta   90.00
_cell.angle_gamma   90.00
#
_symmetry.space_group_name_H-M   'P 1'
#
loop_
_entity.id
_entity.type
_entity.pdbx_description
1 polymer ?
#
loop_
_entity_poly.entity_id
_entity_poly.type
_entity_poly.pdbx_seq_one_letter_code
_entity_poly.pdbx_strand_id
1 'polypeptide(L)'
;MKIQRALRTTKSTAATDIAAHALSSCVAYWASYTRWIRSEGRKRSEKEHHENNAQYLYPFKRIRNGYELFPRIGFYKHHKNVVDFTTASNICKNEGAHLVIINSYEEENVLKNIMDKNGNDAIWTGIHDPLKNREFKTIFGTPLNETGYTKWQKGEPNNNDGNESCIDFQYNYGGLNDLNCEHKRPFI
;
A
#
# COMPACT_ATOMS: atom_id res chain seq x y z
N MET A 1 -21.90 -8.44 64.29
CA MET A 1 -21.50 -9.25 63.12
C MET A 1 -22.21 -8.71 61.87
N LYS A 2 -21.51 -7.94 61.05
CA LYS A 2 -21.91 -7.61 59.67
C LYS A 2 -20.71 -7.96 58.78
N ILE A 3 -20.86 -9.00 57.97
CA ILE A 3 -19.86 -9.41 56.98
C ILE A 3 -20.32 -8.83 55.65
N GLN A 4 -19.66 -7.78 55.16
CA GLN A 4 -19.80 -7.34 53.77
C GLN A 4 -18.76 -8.10 52.93
N ARG A 5 -19.23 -9.00 52.07
CA ARG A 5 -18.42 -9.63 51.01
C ARG A 5 -18.42 -8.70 49.80
N ALA A 6 -17.24 -8.21 49.43
CA ALA A 6 -17.04 -7.45 48.20
C ALA A 6 -17.22 -8.36 46.97
N LEU A 7 -18.20 -8.05 46.13
CA LEU A 7 -18.32 -8.62 44.78
C LEU A 7 -17.50 -7.74 43.83
N ARG A 8 -16.35 -8.25 43.37
CA ARG A 8 -15.61 -7.68 42.25
C ARG A 8 -16.37 -7.99 40.96
N THR A 9 -17.06 -7.00 40.41
CA THR A 9 -17.53 -7.03 39.03
C THR A 9 -16.39 -6.57 38.12
N THR A 10 -15.73 -7.50 37.43
CA THR A 10 -14.80 -7.16 36.35
C THR A 10 -15.62 -6.67 35.15
N LYS A 11 -15.70 -5.35 34.97
CA LYS A 11 -16.17 -4.76 33.71
C LYS A 11 -15.10 -5.04 32.65
N SER A 12 -15.46 -5.90 31.70
CA SER A 12 -14.81 -6.01 30.40
C SER A 12 -14.89 -4.65 29.71
N THR A 13 -13.75 -3.98 29.55
CA THR A 13 -13.62 -2.86 28.62
C THR A 13 -13.27 -3.45 27.27
N ALA A 14 -14.31 -3.66 26.44
CA ALA A 14 -14.13 -3.81 25.00
C ALA A 14 -13.63 -2.46 24.47
N ALA A 15 -12.32 -2.35 24.27
CA ALA A 15 -11.75 -1.31 23.44
C ALA A 15 -12.18 -1.62 22.00
N THR A 16 -12.93 -0.71 21.41
CA THR A 16 -13.29 -0.73 20.00
C THR A 16 -12.02 -0.50 19.17
N ASP A 17 -11.45 -1.58 18.66
CA ASP A 17 -10.43 -1.56 17.62
C ASP A 17 -11.03 -0.93 16.34
N ILE A 18 -10.80 0.36 16.14
CA ILE A 18 -10.88 0.99 14.81
C ILE A 18 -9.45 1.05 14.28
N ALA A 19 -8.98 -0.07 13.73
CA ALA A 19 -7.73 -0.15 12.98
C ALA A 19 -7.76 -1.36 12.05
N ALA A 20 -8.61 -1.31 11.03
CA ALA A 20 -8.49 -2.19 9.87
C ALA A 20 -8.93 -1.37 8.64
N HIS A 21 -8.23 -1.60 7.53
CA HIS A 21 -8.39 -1.00 6.18
C HIS A 21 -7.30 0.01 5.78
N ALA A 22 -6.11 -0.53 5.49
CA ALA A 22 -5.24 -0.04 4.42
C ALA A 22 -4.47 -1.25 3.89
N LEU A 23 -5.06 -1.93 2.91
CA LEU A 23 -4.46 -3.08 2.25
C LEU A 23 -3.59 -2.57 1.11
N SER A 24 -2.30 -2.39 1.41
CA SER A 24 -1.18 -2.68 0.50
C SER A 24 -1.10 -1.84 -0.81
N SER A 25 0.09 -1.71 -1.38
CA SER A 25 0.46 -0.98 -2.62
C SER A 25 1.42 -1.88 -3.40
N CYS A 26 0.99 -2.69 -4.36
CA CYS A 26 1.80 -3.86 -4.77
C CYS A 26 2.32 -4.67 -3.55
N VAL A 27 1.65 -4.60 -2.39
CA VAL A 27 2.19 -5.06 -1.09
C VAL A 27 1.58 -6.40 -0.68
N ALA A 28 2.40 -7.22 -0.02
CA ALA A 28 2.02 -8.55 0.45
C ALA A 28 1.42 -8.50 1.88
N TYR A 29 0.38 -9.31 2.10
CA TYR A 29 -0.42 -9.37 3.34
C TYR A 29 0.34 -9.75 4.63
N TRP A 30 -0.05 -9.12 5.74
CA TRP A 30 0.44 -9.35 7.11
C TRP A 30 -0.27 -10.50 7.88
N ALA A 31 -1.34 -11.10 7.32
CA ALA A 31 -2.26 -11.99 8.06
C ALA A 31 -1.65 -13.33 8.55
N SER A 32 -0.47 -13.73 8.03
CA SER A 32 0.21 -14.96 8.42
C SER A 32 1.05 -14.84 9.71
N TYR A 33 1.27 -13.61 10.20
CA TYR A 33 2.25 -13.29 11.26
C TYR A 33 1.81 -13.70 12.67
N THR A 34 0.54 -13.49 13.03
CA THR A 34 0.04 -13.73 14.40
C THR A 34 -0.08 -15.22 14.74
N ARG A 35 -0.26 -16.08 13.73
CA ARG A 35 -0.34 -17.54 13.90
C ARG A 35 1.04 -18.18 14.13
N TRP A 36 2.10 -17.61 13.54
CA TRP A 36 3.50 -18.02 13.74
C TRP A 36 4.04 -17.62 15.12
N ILE A 37 3.77 -16.39 15.59
CA ILE A 37 4.21 -15.95 16.94
C ILE A 37 3.72 -16.89 18.05
N ARG A 38 2.50 -17.44 17.93
CA ARG A 38 1.92 -18.36 18.91
C ARG A 38 2.55 -19.76 18.90
N SER A 39 3.07 -20.23 17.77
CA SER A 39 3.73 -21.54 17.67
C SER A 39 5.21 -21.50 18.04
N GLU A 40 5.90 -20.40 17.76
CA GLU A 40 7.35 -20.27 17.98
C GLU A 40 7.71 -19.71 19.37
N GLY A 41 6.81 -18.99 20.03
CA GLY A 41 7.01 -18.49 21.40
C GLY A 41 7.20 -19.59 22.45
N ARG A 42 6.82 -20.84 22.14
CA ARG A 42 6.98 -22.00 23.04
C ARG A 42 8.34 -22.69 22.93
N LYS A 43 9.17 -22.35 21.93
CA LYS A 43 10.43 -23.06 21.65
C LYS A 43 11.70 -22.27 21.99
N ARG A 44 11.59 -21.07 22.56
CA ARG A 44 12.74 -20.20 22.86
C ARG A 44 12.98 -20.08 24.36
N SER A 45 13.53 -21.14 24.98
CA SER A 45 14.10 -21.04 26.33
C SER A 45 15.51 -21.61 26.47
N GLU A 46 16.17 -22.11 25.43
CA GLU A 46 17.54 -22.61 25.57
C GLU A 46 18.43 -22.20 24.38
N LYS A 47 19.56 -21.58 24.74
CA LYS A 47 20.72 -21.14 23.93
C LYS A 47 20.65 -19.76 23.26
N GLU A 48 20.95 -18.75 24.07
CA GLU A 48 21.84 -17.66 23.68
C GLU A 48 23.26 -18.20 23.46
N HIS A 49 23.97 -17.70 22.45
CA HIS A 49 25.31 -17.08 22.52
C HIS A 49 25.95 -17.11 21.12
N HIS A 50 25.81 -16.02 20.36
CA HIS A 50 26.81 -15.54 19.39
C HIS A 50 26.42 -14.12 18.96
N GLU A 51 27.43 -13.27 18.96
CA GLU A 51 27.37 -11.82 18.95
C GLU A 51 27.06 -11.25 17.56
N ASN A 52 26.44 -10.06 17.56
CA ASN A 52 26.56 -9.02 16.54
C ASN A 52 26.43 -9.43 15.07
N ASN A 53 25.20 -9.65 14.62
CA ASN A 53 24.81 -9.29 13.25
C ASN A 53 23.28 -9.14 13.14
N ALA A 54 22.79 -7.90 13.23
CA ALA A 54 21.40 -7.54 12.94
C ALA A 54 20.97 -7.81 11.47
N GLN A 55 21.86 -8.39 10.67
CA GLN A 55 21.63 -8.82 9.30
C GLN A 55 20.94 -10.20 9.19
N TYR A 56 20.89 -11.00 10.27
CA TYR A 56 20.42 -12.39 10.21
C TYR A 56 19.09 -12.68 10.93
N LEU A 57 18.39 -11.68 11.46
CA LEU A 57 17.11 -11.88 12.18
C LEU A 57 15.85 -11.67 11.33
N TYR A 58 15.97 -11.38 10.04
CA TYR A 58 14.87 -11.47 9.08
C TYR A 58 15.18 -12.55 8.04
N PRO A 59 14.51 -13.72 8.07
CA PRO A 59 14.60 -14.67 6.99
C PRO A 59 13.88 -14.08 5.77
N PHE A 60 14.66 -13.43 4.90
CA PHE A 60 14.35 -12.98 3.55
C PHE A 60 13.91 -14.14 2.63
N LYS A 61 12.89 -14.88 3.03
CA LYS A 61 12.31 -15.94 2.19
C LYS A 61 11.34 -15.26 1.20
N ARG A 62 11.95 -14.86 0.08
CA ARG A 62 11.40 -14.24 -1.15
C ARG A 62 11.15 -12.74 -1.10
N ILE A 63 12.21 -11.94 -1.28
CA ILE A 63 12.07 -10.75 -2.12
C ILE A 63 11.61 -11.27 -3.49
N ARG A 64 10.43 -10.87 -3.95
CA ARG A 64 10.01 -11.19 -5.33
C ARG A 64 11.01 -10.53 -6.28
N ASN A 65 11.47 -11.24 -7.30
CA ASN A 65 12.50 -10.76 -8.21
C ASN A 65 12.16 -9.34 -8.73
N GLY A 66 13.03 -8.38 -8.46
CA GLY A 66 12.89 -6.97 -8.87
C GLY A 66 12.16 -6.03 -7.91
N TYR A 67 11.68 -6.48 -6.74
CA TYR A 67 11.08 -5.58 -5.74
C TYR A 67 12.13 -4.98 -4.80
N GLU A 68 12.09 -3.67 -4.60
CA GLU A 68 12.89 -2.90 -3.65
C GLU A 68 12.10 -2.70 -2.35
N LEU A 69 12.75 -2.92 -1.20
CA LEU A 69 12.17 -2.70 0.12
C LEU A 69 12.42 -1.25 0.57
N PHE A 70 11.34 -0.55 0.91
CA PHE A 70 11.38 0.74 1.59
C PHE A 70 10.96 0.53 3.04
N PRO A 71 11.89 0.60 4.02
CA PRO A 71 11.60 0.29 5.42
C PRO A 71 10.41 1.09 5.94
N ARG A 72 9.50 0.41 6.66
CA ARG A 72 8.25 0.94 7.23
C ARG A 72 7.17 1.35 6.23
N ILE A 73 7.46 1.32 4.93
CA ILE A 73 6.51 1.68 3.88
C ILE A 73 6.02 0.42 3.15
N GLY A 74 6.90 -0.29 2.45
CA GLY A 74 6.49 -1.45 1.67
C GLY A 74 7.53 -1.96 0.68
N PHE A 75 7.09 -2.83 -0.24
CA PHE A 75 7.89 -3.35 -1.34
C PHE A 75 7.34 -2.80 -2.66
N TYR A 76 8.22 -2.26 -3.50
CA TYR A 76 7.84 -1.59 -4.74
C TYR A 76 8.68 -2.13 -5.89
N LYS A 77 8.09 -2.19 -7.09
CA LYS A 77 8.81 -2.58 -8.29
C LYS A 77 8.42 -1.67 -9.44
N HIS A 78 9.39 -0.97 -10.02
CA HIS A 78 9.15 -0.20 -11.22
C HIS A 78 9.12 -1.12 -12.46
N HIS A 79 8.10 -0.92 -13.28
CA HIS A 79 7.96 -1.53 -14.59
C HIS A 79 8.18 -0.50 -15.69
N LYS A 80 9.27 -0.69 -16.47
CA LYS A 80 9.64 0.20 -17.59
C LYS A 80 8.67 0.16 -18.78
N ASN A 81 7.84 -0.89 -18.88
CA ASN A 81 6.91 -1.04 -19.99
C ASN A 81 5.83 0.04 -19.91
N VAL A 82 5.59 0.76 -21.00
CA VAL A 82 4.49 1.72 -21.10
C VAL A 82 3.24 1.02 -21.62
N VAL A 83 2.21 0.91 -20.79
CA VAL A 83 0.99 0.16 -21.10
C VAL A 83 -0.25 0.93 -20.60
N ASP A 84 -1.45 0.52 -21.06
CA ASP A 84 -2.70 1.05 -20.50
C ASP A 84 -2.93 0.58 -19.06
N PHE A 85 -3.84 1.26 -18.37
CA PHE A 85 -4.16 1.00 -16.96
C PHE A 85 -4.56 -0.45 -16.72
N THR A 86 -5.43 -1.01 -17.57
CA THR A 86 -5.92 -2.39 -17.42
C THR A 86 -4.78 -3.40 -17.55
N THR A 87 -3.90 -3.20 -18.55
CA THR A 87 -2.72 -4.05 -18.74
C THR A 87 -1.75 -3.93 -17.57
N ALA A 88 -1.47 -2.71 -17.10
CA ALA A 88 -0.61 -2.47 -15.94
C ALA A 88 -1.14 -3.19 -14.68
N SER A 89 -2.43 -3.02 -14.39
CA SER A 89 -3.13 -3.66 -13.27
C SER A 89 -3.04 -5.19 -13.34
N ASN A 90 -3.26 -5.76 -14.52
CA ASN A 90 -3.14 -7.21 -14.73
C ASN A 90 -1.71 -7.73 -14.57
N ILE A 91 -0.69 -6.97 -15.00
CA ILE A 91 0.71 -7.35 -14.78
C ILE A 91 1.01 -7.42 -13.28
N CYS A 92 0.69 -6.37 -12.52
CA CYS A 92 0.89 -6.36 -11.06
C CYS A 92 0.12 -7.51 -10.39
N LYS A 93 -1.14 -7.75 -10.78
CA LYS A 93 -1.96 -8.85 -10.28
C LYS A 93 -1.33 -10.22 -10.52
N ASN A 94 -0.79 -10.46 -11.71
CA ASN A 94 -0.12 -11.71 -12.06
C ASN A 94 1.19 -11.93 -11.28
N GLU A 95 1.81 -10.86 -10.79
CA GLU A 95 2.94 -10.93 -9.85
C GLU A 95 2.51 -11.15 -8.39
N GLY A 96 1.19 -11.28 -8.14
CA GLY A 96 0.62 -11.38 -6.80
C GLY A 96 0.69 -10.05 -6.03
N ALA A 97 0.71 -8.95 -6.76
CA ALA A 97 0.79 -7.57 -6.30
C ALA A 97 -0.35 -6.76 -6.98
N HIS A 98 -0.27 -5.44 -7.02
CA HIS A 98 -1.31 -4.57 -7.58
C HIS A 98 -0.78 -3.14 -7.76
N LEU A 99 -1.32 -2.35 -8.69
CA LEU A 99 -0.84 -0.98 -8.91
C LEU A 99 -0.76 -0.16 -7.61
N VAL A 100 0.26 0.69 -7.51
CA VAL A 100 0.51 1.52 -6.34
C VAL A 100 -0.71 2.34 -5.94
N ILE A 101 -1.11 2.25 -4.68
CA ILE A 101 -2.10 3.13 -4.07
C ILE A 101 -1.31 4.06 -3.16
N ILE A 102 -1.37 5.37 -3.40
CA ILE A 102 -0.68 6.33 -2.54
C ILE A 102 -1.54 6.54 -1.30
N ASN A 103 -1.04 6.22 -0.12
CA ASN A 103 -1.76 6.34 1.15
C ASN A 103 -1.20 7.45 2.05
N SER A 104 -0.03 8.00 1.73
CA SER A 104 0.57 9.09 2.50
C SER A 104 1.59 9.89 1.69
N TYR A 105 2.01 11.03 2.24
CA TYR A 105 3.10 11.85 1.68
C TYR A 105 4.46 11.15 1.76
N GLU A 106 4.67 10.29 2.75
CA GLU A 106 5.87 9.44 2.82
C GLU A 106 5.91 8.44 1.66
N GLU A 107 4.76 7.87 1.29
CA GLU A 107 4.65 6.99 0.13
C GLU A 107 4.83 7.77 -1.19
N GLU A 108 4.30 9.01 -1.31
CA GLU A 108 4.62 9.90 -2.45
C GLU A 108 6.15 10.06 -2.62
N ASN A 109 6.89 10.26 -1.53
CA ASN A 109 8.34 10.42 -1.59
C ASN A 109 9.07 9.13 -2.04
N VAL A 110 8.56 7.96 -1.66
CA VAL A 110 9.07 6.67 -2.16
C VAL A 110 8.88 6.59 -3.68
N LEU A 111 7.70 6.94 -4.20
CA LEU A 111 7.46 6.92 -5.64
C LEU A 111 8.32 7.92 -6.38
N LYS A 112 8.46 9.15 -5.86
CA LYS A 112 9.36 10.15 -6.43
C LYS A 112 10.80 9.64 -6.55
N ASN A 113 11.32 8.97 -5.51
CA ASN A 113 12.66 8.39 -5.55
C ASN A 113 12.77 7.32 -6.63
N ILE A 114 11.78 6.42 -6.74
CA ILE A 114 11.76 5.39 -7.78
C ILE A 114 11.67 6.02 -9.18
N MET A 115 10.80 7.01 -9.38
CA MET A 115 10.60 7.70 -10.66
C MET A 115 11.86 8.48 -11.08
N ASP A 116 12.50 9.19 -10.15
CA ASP A 116 13.72 9.96 -10.39
C ASP A 116 14.86 9.04 -10.87
N LYS A 117 15.09 7.92 -10.16
CA LYS A 117 16.07 6.89 -10.54
C LYS A 117 15.83 6.31 -11.94
N ASN A 118 14.59 6.31 -12.43
CA ASN A 118 14.19 5.67 -13.68
C ASN A 118 13.85 6.67 -14.80
N GLY A 119 13.90 7.98 -14.53
CA GLY A 119 13.57 9.03 -15.50
C GLY A 119 12.09 9.01 -15.93
N ASN A 120 11.16 8.76 -14.99
CA ASN A 120 9.73 8.77 -15.29
C ASN A 120 9.08 10.10 -14.91
N ASP A 121 8.36 10.71 -15.85
CA ASP A 121 7.58 11.92 -15.57
C ASP A 121 6.22 11.62 -14.94
N ALA A 122 5.66 10.44 -15.20
CA ALA A 122 4.36 10.00 -14.69
C ALA A 122 4.27 8.48 -14.62
N ILE A 123 3.49 7.96 -13.67
CA ILE A 123 3.20 6.51 -13.55
C ILE A 123 1.73 6.25 -13.26
N TRP A 124 1.20 5.12 -13.71
CA TRP A 124 -0.14 4.68 -13.29
C TRP A 124 -0.19 4.43 -11.78
N THR A 125 -1.31 4.82 -11.18
CA THR A 125 -1.69 4.44 -9.81
C THR A 125 -2.81 3.40 -9.85
N GLY A 126 -3.09 2.76 -8.71
CA GLY A 126 -4.21 1.84 -8.51
C GLY A 126 -5.52 2.55 -8.18
N ILE A 127 -5.73 3.78 -8.67
CA ILE A 127 -6.94 4.58 -8.45
C ILE A 127 -7.63 4.81 -9.80
N HIS A 128 -8.96 4.62 -9.83
CA HIS A 128 -9.78 4.78 -11.03
C HIS A 128 -11.24 5.09 -10.68
N ASP A 129 -12.02 5.49 -11.68
CA ASP A 129 -13.47 5.66 -11.63
C ASP A 129 -14.14 4.57 -12.49
N PRO A 130 -14.48 3.41 -11.91
CA PRO A 130 -15.07 2.30 -12.67
C PRO A 130 -16.46 2.60 -13.23
N LEU A 131 -17.20 3.52 -12.60
CA LEU A 131 -18.60 3.80 -12.96
C LEU A 131 -18.73 5.03 -13.85
N LYS A 132 -17.63 5.73 -14.13
CA LYS A 132 -17.59 7.00 -14.87
C LYS A 132 -18.55 8.05 -14.28
N ASN A 133 -18.69 8.05 -12.95
CA ASN A 133 -19.58 8.94 -12.20
C ASN A 133 -18.80 10.01 -11.40
N ARG A 134 -17.49 10.14 -11.66
CA ARG A 134 -16.55 11.04 -11.00
C ARG A 134 -16.28 10.71 -9.53
N GLU A 135 -16.52 9.45 -9.14
CA GLU A 135 -16.12 8.90 -7.84
C GLU A 135 -14.89 8.01 -7.98
N PHE A 136 -13.71 8.57 -7.72
CA PHE A 136 -12.46 7.82 -7.75
C PHE A 136 -12.32 6.88 -6.55
N LYS A 137 -11.95 5.63 -6.83
CA LYS A 137 -11.78 4.56 -5.86
C LYS A 137 -10.47 3.83 -6.16
N THR A 138 -9.87 3.24 -5.14
CA THR A 138 -8.78 2.29 -5.35
C THR A 138 -9.31 1.06 -6.07
N ILE A 139 -8.41 0.29 -6.67
CA ILE A 139 -8.70 -1.05 -7.22
C ILE A 139 -9.25 -2.05 -6.20
N PHE A 140 -9.29 -1.68 -4.90
CA PHE A 140 -9.94 -2.45 -3.83
C PHE A 140 -11.29 -1.87 -3.41
N GLY A 141 -11.76 -0.81 -4.06
CA GLY A 141 -13.04 -0.17 -3.80
C GLY A 141 -13.02 0.89 -2.71
N THR A 142 -11.87 1.16 -2.08
CA THR A 142 -11.74 2.24 -1.08
C THR A 142 -11.84 3.60 -1.78
N PRO A 143 -12.73 4.51 -1.33
CA PRO A 143 -12.80 5.87 -1.86
C PRO A 143 -11.45 6.61 -1.78
N LEU A 144 -11.12 7.42 -2.78
CA LEU A 144 -9.85 8.16 -2.83
C LEU A 144 -9.66 9.08 -1.61
N ASN A 145 -10.73 9.72 -1.12
CA ASN A 145 -10.68 10.57 0.07
C ASN A 145 -10.40 9.81 1.37
N GLU A 146 -10.49 8.48 1.37
CA GLU A 146 -10.22 7.62 2.52
C GLU A 146 -8.81 7.01 2.49
N THR A 147 -8.03 7.19 1.42
CA THR A 147 -6.67 6.60 1.33
C THR A 147 -5.65 7.31 2.21
N GLY A 148 -5.92 8.56 2.62
CA GLY A 148 -4.94 9.43 3.29
C GLY A 148 -4.11 10.27 2.32
N TYR A 149 -4.35 10.18 1.01
CA TYR A 149 -3.66 10.96 -0.01
C TYR A 149 -4.59 11.43 -1.13
N THR A 150 -4.82 12.74 -1.22
CA THR A 150 -5.68 13.36 -2.24
C THR A 150 -5.06 14.62 -2.84
N LYS A 151 -3.73 14.64 -3.00
CA LYS A 151 -3.04 15.80 -3.55
C LYS A 151 -3.10 15.77 -5.07
N TRP A 152 -4.04 16.52 -5.64
CA TRP A 152 -4.14 16.76 -7.08
C TRP A 152 -3.07 17.73 -7.57
N GLN A 153 -2.62 17.57 -8.82
CA GLN A 153 -1.88 18.64 -9.48
C GLN A 153 -2.80 19.84 -9.73
N LYS A 154 -2.21 21.02 -9.99
CA LYS A 154 -2.99 22.22 -10.25
C LYS A 154 -3.86 22.05 -11.50
N GLY A 155 -5.18 22.20 -11.33
CA GLY A 155 -6.15 22.10 -12.41
C GLY A 155 -6.90 20.78 -12.47
N GLU A 156 -6.48 19.78 -11.69
CA GLU A 156 -7.09 18.45 -11.67
C GLU A 156 -8.04 18.22 -10.49
N PRO A 157 -9.00 17.28 -10.63
CA PRO A 157 -9.28 16.50 -11.84
C PRO A 157 -10.14 17.25 -12.85
N ASN A 158 -9.75 17.25 -14.12
CA ASN A 158 -10.34 18.11 -15.17
C ASN A 158 -11.30 17.38 -16.11
N ASN A 159 -11.24 16.04 -16.17
CA ASN A 159 -12.06 15.22 -17.06
C ASN A 159 -11.94 15.61 -18.55
N ASN A 160 -10.73 15.76 -19.07
CA ASN A 160 -10.50 16.22 -20.42
C ASN A 160 -11.24 15.34 -21.44
N ASP A 161 -11.94 15.98 -22.38
CA ASP A 161 -12.83 15.33 -23.36
C ASP A 161 -13.91 14.41 -22.77
N GLY A 162 -14.17 14.48 -21.47
CA GLY A 162 -15.16 13.66 -20.77
C GLY A 162 -14.79 12.17 -20.65
N ASN A 163 -13.52 11.80 -20.84
CA ASN A 163 -13.10 10.39 -20.89
C ASN A 163 -11.89 10.05 -20.00
N GLU A 164 -11.74 10.76 -18.88
CA GLU A 164 -10.65 10.49 -17.93
C GLU A 164 -11.20 9.75 -16.72
N SER A 165 -10.76 8.51 -16.54
CA SER A 165 -11.32 7.62 -15.50
C SER A 165 -10.25 6.79 -14.80
N CYS A 166 -8.97 7.04 -15.07
CA CYS A 166 -7.85 6.41 -14.39
C CYS A 166 -6.91 7.48 -13.88
N ILE A 167 -6.22 7.22 -12.77
CA ILE A 167 -5.35 8.23 -12.14
C ILE A 167 -3.89 7.87 -12.35
N ASP A 168 -3.11 8.81 -12.91
CA ASP A 168 -1.65 8.77 -12.86
C ASP A 168 -1.12 9.73 -11.78
N PHE A 169 0.10 9.45 -11.33
CA PHE A 169 0.86 10.36 -10.48
C PHE A 169 1.93 11.05 -11.32
N GLN A 170 1.91 12.38 -11.32
CA GLN A 170 2.77 13.23 -12.13
C GLN A 170 3.95 13.75 -11.28
N TYR A 171 5.18 13.36 -11.63
CA TYR A 171 6.41 13.74 -10.92
C TYR A 171 6.65 15.25 -10.98
N ASN A 172 6.69 15.81 -12.19
CA ASN A 172 7.05 17.21 -12.44
C ASN A 172 6.00 18.20 -11.92
N TYR A 173 4.73 17.84 -11.99
CA TYR A 173 3.62 18.68 -11.52
C TYR A 173 3.24 18.42 -10.06
N GLY A 174 3.71 17.29 -9.50
CA GLY A 174 3.63 16.96 -8.09
C GLY A 174 2.20 16.70 -7.60
N GLY A 175 1.54 15.68 -8.14
CA GLY A 175 0.21 15.27 -7.67
C GLY A 175 -0.48 14.25 -8.58
N LEU A 176 -1.72 13.94 -8.21
CA LEU A 176 -2.64 13.10 -8.97
C LEU A 176 -3.18 13.86 -10.19
N ASN A 177 -3.44 13.13 -11.26
CA ASN A 177 -4.07 13.61 -12.48
C ASN A 177 -5.01 12.52 -13.01
N ASP A 178 -6.25 12.88 -13.36
CA ASP A 178 -7.08 11.95 -14.12
C ASP A 178 -6.64 11.92 -15.59
N LEU A 179 -6.70 10.74 -16.18
CA LEU A 179 -6.27 10.50 -17.53
C LEU A 179 -7.15 9.42 -18.15
N ASN A 180 -7.32 9.47 -19.47
CA ASN A 180 -7.94 8.38 -20.20
C ASN A 180 -7.12 7.09 -20.00
N CYS A 181 -7.79 6.06 -19.49
CA CYS A 181 -7.22 4.76 -19.12
C CYS A 181 -6.44 4.06 -20.24
N GLU A 182 -6.71 4.41 -21.51
CA GLU A 182 -6.04 3.83 -22.68
C GLU A 182 -4.64 4.43 -22.95
N HIS A 183 -4.30 5.55 -22.29
CA HIS A 183 -2.96 6.14 -22.35
C HIS A 183 -1.89 5.14 -21.92
N LYS A 184 -0.68 5.26 -22.49
CA LYS A 184 0.43 4.38 -22.14
C LYS A 184 1.31 5.07 -21.11
N ARG A 185 1.42 4.48 -19.91
CA ARG A 185 2.31 4.95 -18.84
C ARG A 185 3.15 3.78 -18.30
N PRO A 186 4.36 4.07 -17.78
CA PRO A 186 5.03 3.15 -16.88
C PRO A 186 4.23 3.02 -15.57
N PHE A 187 4.58 2.05 -14.74
CA PHE A 187 3.81 1.76 -13.52
C PHE A 187 4.69 1.16 -12.42
N ILE A 188 4.18 1.25 -11.19
CA ILE A 188 4.78 0.72 -9.96
C ILE A 188 3.75 -0.16 -9.25
#